data_AF-A0A5F2H5K9-F1
#
_entry.id   AF-A0A5F2H5K9-F1
#
_cell.length_a   1.000
_cell.length_b   1.000
_cell.length_c   1.000
_cell.angle_alpha   90.00
_cell.angle_beta   90.00
_cell.angle_gamma   90.00
#
_symmetry.space_group_name_H-M   'P 1'
#
loop_
_entity.id
_entity.type
_entity.pdbx_description
1 polymer ?
#
loop_
_entity_poly.entity_id
_entity_poly.type
_entity_poly.pdbx_seq_one_letter_code
_entity_poly.pdbx_strand_id
1 'polypeptide(L)'
;MIGASLGAAAYERASEISAILAVANPVGDRRLARLSSRPDVVLALSGIGISFGGVKALSDVDLEVEVGEIRAVIGPNGAGKSSLINIISGLYHADRGRIAIGGQSFSRVPASRLARLGVARTFQNLALFGGLSVRNNIACGRVHTRRASFVEHIAGLPRARSEDAGIAEKTDQIVAFLHLESVADRLVATLPYGLQKRVELARALVAEPKLLLLDEPMAGLTATEKAEMAGFVRAARDRHGVTIILIEHDIGVVMGLSDRVAVLDYGRKIADGTPAEVRADPAVIRAYIGTAEGENGEDIR
;
A
#
# COMPACT_ATOMS: atom_id res chain seq x y z
N MET A 1 41.49 36.37 2.68
CA MET A 1 40.84 36.13 3.99
C MET A 1 39.37 36.58 3.96
N ILE A 2 38.52 35.92 3.19
CA ILE A 2 37.06 36.20 3.15
C ILE A 2 36.30 34.86 2.97
N GLY A 3 36.59 33.89 3.83
CA GLY A 3 36.03 32.53 3.71
C GLY A 3 35.51 31.91 5.01
N ALA A 4 35.63 32.62 6.15
CA ALA A 4 35.34 32.04 7.47
C ALA A 4 34.08 32.59 8.14
N SER A 5 33.46 33.69 7.66
CA SER A 5 32.28 34.28 8.33
C SER A 5 30.91 33.91 7.75
N LEU A 6 30.84 33.27 6.57
CA LEU A 6 29.56 32.80 6.00
C LEU A 6 29.08 31.45 6.58
N GLY A 7 29.96 30.67 7.21
CA GLY A 7 29.60 29.38 7.81
C GLY A 7 28.85 29.50 9.14
N ALA A 8 29.20 30.49 9.96
CA ALA A 8 28.58 30.66 11.29
C ALA A 8 27.13 31.15 11.20
N ALA A 9 26.84 32.13 10.34
CA ALA A 9 25.48 32.67 10.16
C ALA A 9 24.50 31.67 9.50
N ALA A 10 25.01 30.72 8.71
CA ALA A 10 24.21 29.64 8.14
C ALA A 10 23.88 28.55 9.18
N TYR A 11 24.79 28.30 10.12
CA TYR A 11 24.59 27.35 11.20
C TYR A 11 23.63 27.89 12.26
N GLU A 12 23.70 29.19 12.56
CA GLU A 12 22.84 29.85 13.55
C GLU A 12 21.37 29.94 13.07
N ARG A 13 21.15 30.20 11.76
CA ARG A 13 19.82 30.11 11.15
C ARG A 13 19.28 28.68 11.06
N ALA A 14 20.15 27.68 10.91
CA ALA A 14 19.73 26.28 10.93
C ALA A 14 19.27 25.86 12.33
N SER A 15 19.91 26.35 13.40
CA SER A 15 19.46 26.14 14.78
C SER A 15 18.15 26.87 15.11
N GLU A 16 17.94 28.08 14.60
CA GLU A 16 16.67 28.82 14.78
C GLU A 16 15.52 28.16 14.01
N ILE A 17 15.74 27.65 12.80
CA ILE A 17 14.74 26.89 12.04
C ILE A 17 14.42 25.56 12.73
N SER A 18 15.42 24.91 13.34
CA SER A 18 15.21 23.70 14.14
C SER A 18 14.42 23.98 15.43
N ALA A 19 14.63 25.14 16.06
CA ALA A 19 13.88 25.57 17.23
C ALA A 19 12.43 25.98 16.90
N ILE A 20 12.17 26.55 15.71
CA ILE A 20 10.82 26.91 15.25
C ILE A 20 10.02 25.65 14.83
N LEU A 21 10.69 24.61 14.33
CA LEU A 21 10.06 23.29 14.07
C LEU A 21 9.74 22.50 15.36
N ALA A 22 10.34 22.85 16.50
CA ALA A 22 10.15 22.15 17.77
C ALA A 22 8.87 22.56 18.55
N VAL A 23 8.09 23.54 18.07
CA VAL A 23 6.90 24.06 18.78
C VAL A 23 5.59 23.34 18.39
N ALA A 24 5.62 22.31 17.56
CA ALA A 24 4.43 21.52 17.20
C ALA A 24 4.48 20.07 17.75
N ASN A 25 3.79 19.86 18.88
CA ASN A 25 3.37 18.58 19.48
C ASN A 25 4.45 17.48 19.69
N PRO A 26 5.20 17.52 20.82
CA PRO A 26 6.38 16.68 21.06
C PRO A 26 6.10 15.19 21.36
N VAL A 27 4.84 14.77 21.55
CA VAL A 27 4.51 13.39 21.95
C VAL A 27 4.43 12.43 20.74
N GLY A 28 3.91 12.91 19.60
CA GLY A 28 3.81 12.11 18.37
C GLY A 28 5.18 11.88 17.70
N ASP A 29 5.97 12.94 17.58
CA ASP A 29 7.27 12.89 16.87
C ASP A 29 8.30 11.98 17.57
N ARG A 30 8.29 11.88 18.90
CA ARG A 30 9.21 10.99 19.64
C ARG A 30 8.86 9.51 19.48
N ARG A 31 7.58 9.15 19.35
CA ARG A 31 7.16 7.76 19.10
C ARG A 31 7.53 7.35 17.68
N LEU A 32 7.25 8.20 16.69
CA LEU A 32 7.60 7.95 15.29
C LEU A 32 9.10 7.87 15.08
N ALA A 33 9.90 8.77 15.69
CA ALA A 33 11.35 8.71 15.58
C ALA A 33 11.93 7.39 16.12
N ARG A 34 11.32 6.82 17.18
CA ARG A 34 11.67 5.50 17.73
C ARG A 34 11.16 4.34 16.88
N LEU A 35 10.05 4.51 16.17
CA LEU A 35 9.47 3.49 15.28
C LEU A 35 10.18 3.48 13.91
N SER A 36 10.57 4.65 13.40
CA SER A 36 11.41 4.79 12.20
C SER A 36 12.84 4.29 12.40
N SER A 37 13.28 4.12 13.65
CA SER A 37 14.58 3.55 13.99
C SER A 37 14.53 2.04 14.26
N ARG A 38 13.35 1.39 14.19
CA ARG A 38 13.25 -0.07 14.22
C ARG A 38 13.48 -0.61 12.82
N PRO A 39 14.55 -1.38 12.57
CA PRO A 39 14.86 -1.90 11.24
C PRO A 39 13.77 -2.81 10.69
N ASP A 40 12.94 -3.38 11.57
CA ASP A 40 11.92 -4.34 11.24
C ASP A 40 10.58 -3.70 10.83
N VAL A 41 10.42 -2.37 10.87
CA VAL A 41 9.14 -1.69 10.53
C VAL A 41 9.21 -1.03 9.16
N VAL A 42 8.39 -1.48 8.21
CA VAL A 42 8.32 -0.89 6.85
C VAL A 42 7.37 0.31 6.78
N LEU A 43 6.28 0.27 7.56
CA LEU A 43 5.27 1.33 7.64
C LEU A 43 4.91 1.60 9.10
N ALA A 44 4.90 2.87 9.50
CA ALA A 44 4.29 3.30 10.75
C ALA A 44 3.37 4.51 10.51
N LEU A 45 2.14 4.40 11.00
CA LEU A 45 1.15 5.46 11.08
C LEU A 45 1.02 5.88 12.53
N SER A 46 1.09 7.19 12.79
CA SER A 46 0.84 7.70 14.13
C SER A 46 -0.17 8.84 14.14
N GLY A 47 -1.26 8.64 14.89
CA GLY A 47 -2.31 9.64 15.11
C GLY A 47 -2.95 10.13 13.82
N ILE A 48 -3.13 9.25 12.82
CA ILE A 48 -3.70 9.66 11.53
C ILE A 48 -5.16 10.05 11.71
N GLY A 49 -5.49 11.26 11.23
CA GLY A 49 -6.86 11.75 11.19
C GLY A 49 -7.17 12.48 9.89
N ILE A 50 -8.37 12.28 9.36
CA ILE A 50 -8.89 12.99 8.18
C ILE A 50 -10.40 13.17 8.30
N SER A 51 -10.90 14.32 7.83
CA SER A 51 -12.33 14.62 7.78
C SER A 51 -12.78 15.03 6.36
N PHE A 52 -13.97 14.61 5.96
CA PHE A 52 -14.61 15.03 4.70
C PHE A 52 -15.88 15.79 5.02
N GLY A 53 -15.94 17.09 4.69
CA GLY A 53 -17.14 17.91 4.91
C GLY A 53 -17.63 17.92 6.37
N GLY A 54 -16.71 17.83 7.34
CA GLY A 54 -17.03 17.77 8.78
C GLY A 54 -17.24 16.36 9.34
N VAL A 55 -17.34 15.33 8.49
CA VAL A 55 -17.44 13.93 8.92
C VAL A 55 -16.03 13.36 9.08
N LYS A 56 -15.70 12.86 10.29
CA LYS A 56 -14.40 12.25 10.57
C LYS A 56 -14.33 10.85 9.95
N ALA A 57 -13.54 10.69 8.88
CA ALA A 57 -13.32 9.39 8.26
C ALA A 57 -12.22 8.58 8.95
N LEU A 58 -11.21 9.24 9.53
CA LEU A 58 -10.25 8.60 10.44
C LEU A 58 -10.01 9.50 11.67
N SER A 59 -9.87 8.87 12.83
CA SER A 59 -9.65 9.52 14.11
C SER A 59 -8.57 8.81 14.92
N ASP A 60 -7.36 9.36 14.91
CA ASP A 60 -6.22 8.94 15.72
C ASP A 60 -5.82 7.48 15.47
N VAL A 61 -5.71 7.11 14.20
CA VAL A 61 -5.33 5.75 13.80
C VAL A 61 -3.81 5.59 13.86
N ASP A 62 -3.37 4.65 14.69
CA ASP A 62 -2.02 4.13 14.74
C ASP A 62 -1.95 2.75 14.08
N LEU A 63 -0.95 2.50 13.24
CA LEU A 63 -0.72 1.20 12.59
C LEU A 63 0.77 1.01 12.35
N GLU A 64 1.29 -0.16 12.71
CA GLU A 64 2.68 -0.54 12.42
C GLU A 64 2.63 -1.83 11.60
N VAL A 65 3.53 -1.94 10.63
CA VAL A 65 3.66 -3.10 9.74
C VAL A 65 5.13 -3.51 9.65
N GLU A 66 5.38 -4.76 9.98
CA GLU A 66 6.73 -5.32 10.04
C GLU A 66 7.19 -5.86 8.68
N VAL A 67 8.49 -5.89 8.44
CA VAL A 67 9.08 -6.39 7.20
C VAL A 67 8.72 -7.86 7.01
N GLY A 68 8.15 -8.18 5.84
CA GLY A 68 7.73 -9.55 5.50
C GLY A 68 6.41 -9.97 6.14
N GLU A 69 5.70 -9.06 6.79
CA GLU A 69 4.37 -9.32 7.35
C GLU A 69 3.28 -9.20 6.26
N ILE A 70 2.25 -10.04 6.34
CA ILE A 70 0.95 -9.81 5.70
C ILE A 70 0.01 -9.24 6.77
N ARG A 71 -0.20 -7.93 6.71
CA ARG A 71 -1.06 -7.17 7.61
C ARG A 71 -2.43 -6.94 6.99
N ALA A 72 -3.47 -7.55 7.52
CA ALA A 72 -4.82 -7.23 7.10
C ALA A 72 -5.39 -5.99 7.82
N VAL A 73 -6.18 -5.20 7.11
CA VAL A 73 -7.00 -4.12 7.65
C VAL A 73 -8.45 -4.41 7.28
N ILE A 74 -9.25 -4.78 8.28
CA ILE A 74 -10.67 -5.11 8.12
C ILE A 74 -11.55 -4.12 8.88
N GLY A 75 -12.86 -4.24 8.69
CA GLY A 75 -13.86 -3.38 9.33
C GLY A 75 -15.13 -3.32 8.51
N PRO A 76 -16.25 -2.84 9.09
CA PRO A 76 -17.49 -2.61 8.35
C PRO A 76 -17.35 -1.59 7.20
N ASN A 77 -18.39 -1.49 6.37
CA ASN A 77 -18.47 -0.44 5.35
C ASN A 77 -18.45 0.94 6.03
N GLY A 78 -17.70 1.88 5.44
CA GLY A 78 -17.53 3.20 6.04
C GLY A 78 -16.54 3.27 7.22
N ALA A 79 -15.90 2.18 7.63
CA ALA A 79 -14.94 2.17 8.74
C ALA A 79 -13.63 2.97 8.49
N GLY A 80 -13.40 3.45 7.27
CA GLY A 80 -12.23 4.26 6.90
C GLY A 80 -11.06 3.49 6.26
N LYS A 81 -11.23 2.21 5.91
CA LYS A 81 -10.17 1.36 5.32
C LYS A 81 -9.59 1.95 4.02
N SER A 82 -10.44 2.31 3.06
CA SER A 82 -10.01 2.92 1.80
C SER A 82 -9.37 4.30 2.01
N SER A 83 -9.87 5.09 2.97
CA SER A 83 -9.24 6.36 3.37
C SER A 83 -7.83 6.14 3.90
N LEU A 84 -7.60 5.08 4.69
CA LEU A 84 -6.29 4.72 5.23
C LEU A 84 -5.30 4.39 4.10
N ILE A 85 -5.68 3.50 3.17
CA ILE A 85 -4.81 3.17 2.02
C ILE A 85 -4.57 4.40 1.15
N ASN A 86 -5.58 5.24 0.89
CA ASN A 86 -5.42 6.46 0.10
C ASN A 86 -4.44 7.45 0.75
N ILE A 87 -4.39 7.52 2.08
CA ILE A 87 -3.40 8.32 2.82
C ILE A 87 -2.00 7.72 2.67
N ILE A 88 -1.85 6.41 2.83
CA ILE A 88 -0.56 5.72 2.66
C ILE A 88 -0.03 5.92 1.23
N SER A 89 -0.90 5.86 0.22
CA SER A 89 -0.53 6.07 -1.18
C SER A 89 -0.40 7.55 -1.58
N GLY A 90 -0.64 8.49 -0.67
CA GLY A 90 -0.54 9.93 -0.92
C GLY A 90 -1.64 10.51 -1.80
N LEU A 91 -2.74 9.78 -2.05
CA LEU A 91 -3.92 10.29 -2.77
C LEU A 91 -4.77 11.19 -1.87
N TYR A 92 -4.85 10.86 -0.59
CA TYR A 92 -5.42 11.73 0.43
C TYR A 92 -4.32 12.30 1.32
N HIS A 93 -4.59 13.46 1.90
CA HIS A 93 -3.72 14.09 2.88
C HIS A 93 -4.40 14.05 4.23
N ALA A 94 -3.73 13.45 5.22
CA ALA A 94 -4.21 13.49 6.58
C ALA A 94 -4.23 14.95 7.08
N ASP A 95 -5.28 15.31 7.83
CA ASP A 95 -5.37 16.61 8.51
C ASP A 95 -4.37 16.68 9.67
N ARG A 96 -4.09 15.53 10.28
CA ARG A 96 -3.14 15.36 11.39
C ARG A 96 -2.47 13.99 11.36
N GLY A 97 -1.39 13.87 12.14
CA GLY A 97 -0.60 12.65 12.26
C GLY A 97 0.59 12.63 11.30
N ARG A 98 1.29 11.49 11.29
CA ARG A 98 2.50 11.29 10.48
C ARG A 98 2.56 9.86 9.97
N ILE A 99 3.27 9.71 8.86
CA ILE A 99 3.45 8.46 8.14
C ILE A 99 4.94 8.23 7.98
N ALA A 100 5.47 7.09 8.42
CA ALA A 100 6.83 6.68 8.14
C ALA A 100 6.83 5.49 7.17
N ILE A 101 7.57 5.59 6.07
CA ILE A 101 7.72 4.53 5.05
C ILE A 101 9.21 4.31 4.83
N GLY A 102 9.69 3.09 5.05
CA GLY A 102 11.11 2.74 4.83
C GLY A 102 12.07 3.66 5.59
N GLY A 103 11.74 4.02 6.83
CA GLY A 103 12.52 4.91 7.68
C GLY A 103 12.38 6.41 7.39
N GLN A 104 11.65 6.81 6.35
CA GLN A 104 11.41 8.23 6.03
C GLN A 104 10.05 8.69 6.56
N SER A 105 10.02 9.80 7.29
CA SER A 105 8.78 10.37 7.87
C SER A 105 8.18 11.46 6.98
N PHE A 106 6.85 11.47 6.87
CA PHE A 106 6.06 12.35 6.03
C PHE A 106 4.84 12.88 6.80
N SER A 107 4.56 14.18 6.66
CA SER A 107 3.20 14.71 6.88
C SER A 107 2.27 14.37 5.71
N ARG A 108 2.82 14.38 4.50
CA ARG A 108 2.12 14.09 3.25
C ARG A 108 3.00 13.22 2.38
N VAL A 109 2.53 12.03 2.06
CA VAL A 109 3.25 11.12 1.16
C VAL A 109 3.18 11.68 -0.27
N PRO A 110 4.32 11.90 -0.94
CA PRO A 110 4.33 12.36 -2.32
C PRO A 110 3.94 11.22 -3.28
N ALA A 111 2.70 11.23 -3.76
CA ALA A 111 2.18 10.18 -4.66
C ALA A 111 3.09 9.91 -5.88
N SER A 112 3.68 10.97 -6.47
CA SER A 112 4.60 10.85 -7.61
C SER A 112 5.92 10.14 -7.30
N ARG A 113 6.29 10.01 -6.01
CA ARG A 113 7.48 9.28 -5.56
C ARG A 113 7.15 7.95 -4.89
N LEU A 114 5.88 7.56 -4.81
CA LEU A 114 5.43 6.37 -4.08
C LEU A 114 6.16 5.09 -4.52
N ALA A 115 6.25 4.85 -5.84
CA ALA A 115 7.00 3.72 -6.39
C ALA A 115 8.50 3.77 -6.04
N ARG A 116 9.10 4.97 -6.00
CA ARG A 116 10.51 5.16 -5.60
C ARG A 116 10.74 4.97 -4.10
N LEU A 117 9.69 5.10 -3.27
CA LEU A 117 9.71 4.71 -1.86
C LEU A 117 9.57 3.19 -1.69
N GLY A 118 9.46 2.42 -2.77
CA GLY A 118 9.28 0.98 -2.75
C GLY A 118 7.85 0.56 -2.41
N VAL A 119 6.86 1.42 -2.66
CA VAL A 119 5.45 1.12 -2.41
C VAL A 119 4.72 0.93 -3.74
N ALA A 120 4.06 -0.22 -3.89
CA ALA A 120 3.14 -0.49 -4.99
C ALA A 120 1.72 -0.66 -4.46
N ARG A 121 0.72 -0.36 -5.29
CA ARG A 121 -0.70 -0.44 -4.92
C ARG A 121 -1.52 -1.05 -6.06
N THR A 122 -2.42 -1.96 -5.73
CA THR A 122 -3.53 -2.37 -6.60
C THR A 122 -4.79 -1.53 -6.29
N PHE A 123 -5.71 -1.45 -7.24
CA PHE A 123 -6.95 -0.70 -7.05
C PHE A 123 -8.14 -1.65 -6.99
N GLN A 124 -9.18 -1.24 -6.28
CA GLN A 124 -10.42 -2.00 -6.19
C GLN A 124 -10.97 -2.29 -7.60
N ASN A 125 -11.06 -1.25 -8.43
CA ASN A 125 -11.35 -1.35 -9.86
C ASN A 125 -10.07 -1.60 -10.66
N LEU A 126 -10.11 -2.56 -11.57
CA LEU A 126 -8.99 -2.89 -12.45
C LEU A 126 -8.53 -1.66 -13.23
N ALA A 127 -7.41 -1.09 -12.83
CA ALA A 127 -6.82 0.06 -13.52
C ALA A 127 -5.88 -0.40 -14.64
N LEU A 128 -6.26 -1.42 -15.41
CA LEU A 128 -5.43 -2.02 -16.47
C LEU A 128 -5.64 -1.29 -17.81
N PHE A 129 -4.60 -1.25 -18.62
CA PHE A 129 -4.65 -0.67 -19.96
C PHE A 129 -5.23 -1.69 -20.93
N GLY A 130 -6.55 -1.64 -21.15
CA GLY A 130 -7.28 -2.62 -21.96
C GLY A 130 -6.75 -2.80 -23.39
N GLY A 131 -6.21 -1.74 -23.99
CA GLY A 131 -5.60 -1.76 -25.33
C GLY A 131 -4.18 -2.31 -25.40
N LEU A 132 -3.59 -2.73 -24.28
CA LEU A 132 -2.24 -3.30 -24.22
C LEU A 132 -2.29 -4.80 -23.93
N SER A 133 -1.25 -5.52 -24.35
CA SER A 133 -1.06 -6.92 -23.96
C SER A 133 -0.84 -7.07 -22.46
N VAL A 134 -0.98 -8.29 -21.94
CA VAL A 134 -0.64 -8.62 -20.54
C VAL A 134 0.81 -8.24 -20.23
N ARG A 135 1.75 -8.66 -21.07
CA ARG A 135 3.18 -8.36 -20.97
C ARG A 135 3.43 -6.85 -20.88
N ASN A 136 2.79 -6.06 -21.76
CA ASN A 136 2.96 -4.61 -21.76
C ASN A 136 2.32 -3.97 -20.51
N ASN A 137 1.17 -4.46 -20.06
CA ASN A 137 0.56 -4.01 -18.81
C ASN A 137 1.49 -4.24 -17.61
N ILE A 138 2.12 -5.41 -17.54
CA ILE A 138 3.05 -5.76 -16.47
C ILE A 138 4.29 -4.84 -16.56
N ALA A 139 4.91 -4.73 -17.73
CA ALA A 139 6.09 -3.88 -17.94
C ALA A 139 5.87 -2.42 -17.51
N CYS A 140 4.64 -1.87 -17.61
CA CYS A 140 4.30 -0.54 -17.11
C CYS A 140 4.61 -0.33 -15.62
N GLY A 141 4.58 -1.38 -14.79
CA GLY A 141 4.94 -1.30 -13.36
C GLY A 141 6.37 -0.83 -13.10
N ARG A 142 7.26 -1.02 -14.08
CA ARG A 142 8.69 -0.64 -14.00
C ARG A 142 9.02 0.71 -14.63
N VAL A 143 8.05 1.48 -15.12
CA VAL A 143 8.33 2.80 -15.72
C VAL A 143 9.12 3.72 -14.78
N HIS A 144 8.92 3.59 -13.46
CA HIS A 144 9.65 4.36 -12.46
C HIS A 144 11.17 4.08 -12.40
N THR A 145 11.64 2.96 -12.97
CA THR A 145 13.07 2.60 -13.02
C THR A 145 13.78 3.14 -14.25
N ARG A 146 13.05 3.64 -15.26
CA ARG A 146 13.65 4.22 -16.47
C ARG A 146 14.41 5.49 -16.12
N ARG A 147 15.63 5.59 -16.62
CA ARG A 147 16.51 6.76 -16.45
C ARG A 147 16.98 7.32 -17.78
N ALA A 148 16.96 6.52 -18.85
CA ALA A 148 17.20 7.02 -20.18
C ALA A 148 16.06 7.97 -20.60
N SER A 149 16.45 9.07 -21.25
CA SER A 149 15.52 10.04 -21.81
C SER A 149 14.83 9.49 -23.05
N PHE A 150 13.71 10.09 -23.42
CA PHE A 150 12.94 9.71 -24.61
C PHE A 150 13.80 9.72 -25.90
N VAL A 151 14.69 10.72 -26.04
CA VAL A 151 15.59 10.82 -27.19
C VAL A 151 16.58 9.66 -27.21
N GLU A 152 17.09 9.22 -26.06
CA GLU A 152 18.00 8.07 -25.97
C GLU A 152 17.30 6.76 -26.34
N HIS A 153 16.01 6.60 -26.04
CA HIS A 153 15.20 5.48 -26.52
C HIS A 153 15.00 5.51 -28.03
N ILE A 154 14.68 6.67 -28.61
CA ILE A 154 14.56 6.82 -30.08
C ILE A 154 15.89 6.55 -30.78
N ALA A 155 16.99 7.10 -30.27
CA ALA A 155 18.33 6.90 -30.80
C ALA A 155 18.86 5.48 -30.54
N GLY A 156 18.15 4.66 -29.76
CA GLY A 156 18.52 3.29 -29.44
C GLY A 156 19.86 3.19 -28.72
N LEU A 157 20.18 4.13 -27.83
CA LEU A 157 21.46 4.12 -27.12
C LEU A 157 21.62 2.88 -26.23
N PRO A 158 22.86 2.42 -25.95
CA PRO A 158 23.11 1.21 -25.17
C PRO A 158 22.42 1.20 -23.80
N ARG A 159 22.35 2.36 -23.14
CA ARG A 159 21.66 2.52 -21.86
C ARG A 159 20.17 2.23 -21.98
N ALA A 160 19.48 2.82 -22.95
CA ALA A 160 18.05 2.59 -23.19
C ALA A 160 17.77 1.12 -23.50
N ARG A 161 18.60 0.49 -24.36
CA ARG A 161 18.50 -0.94 -24.69
C ARG A 161 18.69 -1.83 -23.46
N SER A 162 19.67 -1.52 -22.63
CA SER A 162 19.92 -2.27 -21.38
C SER A 162 18.76 -2.11 -20.39
N GLU A 163 18.17 -0.92 -20.28
CA GLU A 163 17.00 -0.68 -19.43
C GLU A 163 15.78 -1.47 -19.94
N ASP A 164 15.51 -1.45 -21.25
CA ASP A 164 14.39 -2.20 -21.83
C ASP A 164 14.58 -3.72 -21.71
N ALA A 165 15.81 -4.22 -21.87
CA ALA A 165 16.14 -5.64 -21.66
C ALA A 165 15.89 -6.06 -20.20
N GLY A 166 16.32 -5.26 -19.22
CA GLY A 166 16.08 -5.55 -17.80
C GLY A 166 14.59 -5.49 -17.42
N ILE A 167 13.81 -4.59 -18.05
CA ILE A 167 12.35 -4.56 -17.86
C ILE A 167 11.71 -5.82 -18.45
N ALA A 168 12.12 -6.24 -19.65
CA ALA A 168 11.61 -7.44 -20.30
C ALA A 168 11.90 -8.69 -19.46
N GLU A 169 13.14 -8.86 -19.01
CA GLU A 169 13.56 -9.99 -18.18
C GLU A 169 12.73 -10.08 -16.88
N LYS A 170 12.57 -8.95 -16.17
CA LYS A 170 11.76 -8.91 -14.94
C LYS A 170 10.28 -9.16 -15.22
N THR A 171 9.78 -8.69 -16.36
CA THR A 171 8.40 -8.95 -16.79
C THR A 171 8.18 -10.44 -17.02
N ASP A 172 9.10 -11.12 -17.72
CA ASP A 172 9.05 -12.56 -17.95
C ASP A 172 9.09 -13.37 -16.65
N GLN A 173 9.94 -12.97 -15.69
CA GLN A 173 10.00 -13.61 -14.37
C GLN A 173 8.65 -13.54 -13.64
N ILE A 174 7.98 -12.38 -13.68
CA ILE A 174 6.67 -12.21 -13.03
C ILE A 174 5.54 -12.89 -13.79
N VAL A 175 5.59 -12.88 -15.13
CA VAL A 175 4.65 -13.64 -15.97
C VAL A 175 4.71 -15.12 -15.60
N ALA A 176 5.91 -15.68 -15.48
CA ALA A 176 6.09 -17.07 -15.05
C ALA A 176 5.66 -17.29 -13.58
N PHE A 177 6.00 -16.38 -12.68
CA PHE A 177 5.63 -16.48 -11.26
C PHE A 177 4.11 -16.56 -11.03
N LEU A 178 3.31 -15.89 -11.87
CA LEU A 178 1.84 -15.84 -11.75
C LEU A 178 1.11 -16.73 -12.77
N HIS A 179 1.84 -17.59 -13.48
CA HIS A 179 1.32 -18.53 -14.48
C HIS A 179 0.53 -17.82 -15.60
N LEU A 180 1.09 -16.74 -16.15
CA LEU A 180 0.46 -15.90 -17.18
C LEU A 180 1.06 -16.12 -18.59
N GLU A 181 1.94 -17.10 -18.78
CA GLU A 181 2.69 -17.34 -20.02
C GLU A 181 1.76 -17.54 -21.22
N SER A 182 0.70 -18.34 -21.04
CA SER A 182 -0.25 -18.66 -22.13
C SER A 182 -1.09 -17.46 -22.59
N VAL A 183 -1.09 -16.36 -21.83
CA VAL A 183 -1.86 -15.15 -22.12
C VAL A 183 -0.98 -13.90 -22.25
N ALA A 184 0.34 -14.03 -22.15
CA ALA A 184 1.27 -12.90 -22.03
C ALA A 184 1.15 -11.89 -23.18
N ASP A 185 0.93 -12.37 -24.42
CA ASP A 185 0.87 -11.51 -25.60
C ASP A 185 -0.57 -11.16 -26.01
N ARG A 186 -1.58 -11.63 -25.27
CA ARG A 186 -2.99 -11.29 -25.50
C ARG A 186 -3.32 -9.93 -24.90
N LEU A 187 -4.29 -9.25 -25.53
CA LEU A 187 -4.88 -8.03 -24.97
C LEU A 187 -5.57 -8.34 -23.63
N VAL A 188 -5.24 -7.55 -22.61
CA VAL A 188 -5.71 -7.80 -21.24
C VAL A 188 -7.24 -7.71 -21.13
N ALA A 189 -7.89 -6.83 -21.90
CA ALA A 189 -9.33 -6.67 -21.92
C ALA A 189 -10.09 -7.92 -22.43
N THR A 190 -9.41 -8.84 -23.11
CA THR A 190 -10.02 -10.08 -23.62
C THR A 190 -9.99 -11.24 -22.62
N LEU A 191 -9.39 -11.02 -21.44
CA LEU A 191 -9.22 -12.08 -20.44
C LEU A 191 -10.41 -12.17 -19.49
N PRO A 192 -10.71 -13.37 -18.95
CA PRO A 192 -11.57 -13.53 -17.79
C PRO A 192 -11.13 -12.66 -16.61
N TYR A 193 -12.08 -12.23 -15.80
CA TYR A 193 -11.86 -11.28 -14.71
C TYR A 193 -10.79 -11.74 -13.70
N GLY A 194 -10.78 -13.02 -13.32
CA GLY A 194 -9.75 -13.57 -12.42
C GLY A 194 -8.34 -13.53 -12.99
N LEU A 195 -8.18 -13.71 -14.30
CA LEU A 195 -6.89 -13.49 -14.97
C LEU A 195 -6.52 -12.01 -14.99
N GLN A 196 -7.46 -11.10 -15.22
CA GLN A 196 -7.18 -9.66 -15.15
C GLN A 196 -6.69 -9.25 -13.73
N LYS A 197 -7.31 -9.76 -12.66
CA LYS A 197 -6.82 -9.54 -11.29
C LYS A 197 -5.40 -10.07 -11.08
N ARG A 198 -5.04 -11.21 -11.67
CA ARG A 198 -3.65 -11.72 -11.65
C ARG A 198 -2.69 -10.80 -12.39
N VAL A 199 -3.10 -10.24 -13.53
CA VAL A 199 -2.30 -9.24 -14.27
C VAL A 199 -2.12 -7.96 -13.46
N GLU A 200 -3.14 -7.54 -12.69
CA GLU A 200 -3.02 -6.40 -11.79
C GLU A 200 -1.99 -6.64 -10.68
N LEU A 201 -2.02 -7.82 -10.04
CA LEU A 201 -1.01 -8.23 -9.07
C LEU A 201 0.39 -8.29 -9.73
N ALA A 202 0.49 -8.87 -10.93
CA ALA A 202 1.73 -8.94 -11.70
C ALA A 202 2.35 -7.56 -11.94
N ARG A 203 1.54 -6.59 -12.39
CA ARG A 203 1.97 -5.22 -12.61
C ARG A 203 2.46 -4.54 -11.34
N ALA A 204 1.88 -4.87 -10.18
CA ALA A 204 2.34 -4.33 -8.91
C ALA A 204 3.66 -4.99 -8.46
N LEU A 205 3.79 -6.32 -8.59
CA LEU A 205 4.95 -7.09 -8.15
C LEU A 205 6.20 -6.86 -9.00
N VAL A 206 6.02 -6.63 -10.32
CA VAL A 206 7.14 -6.35 -11.22
C VAL A 206 7.88 -5.06 -10.89
N ALA A 207 7.27 -4.17 -10.08
CA ALA A 207 7.93 -2.99 -9.54
C ALA A 207 8.92 -3.31 -8.39
N GLU A 208 9.01 -4.57 -7.96
CA GLU A 208 9.82 -5.04 -6.82
C GLU A 208 9.55 -4.22 -5.54
N PRO A 209 8.29 -4.10 -5.10
CA PRO A 209 7.93 -3.29 -3.95
C PRO A 209 8.44 -3.88 -2.64
N LYS A 210 8.86 -3.02 -1.71
CA LYS A 210 9.07 -3.38 -0.30
C LYS A 210 7.74 -3.49 0.45
N LEU A 211 6.78 -2.65 0.07
CA LEU A 211 5.42 -2.61 0.62
C LEU A 211 4.40 -2.66 -0.52
N LEU A 212 3.53 -3.66 -0.49
CA LEU A 212 2.44 -3.84 -1.44
C LEU A 212 1.10 -3.59 -0.75
N LEU A 213 0.32 -2.64 -1.28
CA LEU A 213 -1.02 -2.34 -0.82
C LEU A 213 -2.03 -3.05 -1.71
N LEU A 214 -2.76 -4.00 -1.16
CA LEU A 214 -3.80 -4.75 -1.84
C LEU A 214 -5.17 -4.31 -1.34
N ASP A 215 -5.95 -3.73 -2.23
CA ASP A 215 -7.29 -3.19 -1.96
C ASP A 215 -8.33 -4.10 -2.64
N GLU A 216 -8.89 -5.04 -1.87
CA GLU A 216 -9.84 -6.07 -2.33
C GLU A 216 -9.36 -6.87 -3.57
N PRO A 217 -8.15 -7.49 -3.53
CA PRO A 217 -7.64 -8.28 -4.65
C PRO A 217 -8.52 -9.50 -5.00
N MET A 218 -9.34 -9.99 -4.07
CA MET A 218 -10.14 -11.20 -4.20
C MET A 218 -11.62 -10.94 -4.54
N ALA A 219 -12.03 -9.67 -4.61
CA ALA A 219 -13.39 -9.29 -4.95
C ALA A 219 -13.76 -9.83 -6.34
N GLY A 220 -14.98 -10.38 -6.46
CA GLY A 220 -15.51 -10.92 -7.72
C GLY A 220 -14.91 -12.25 -8.18
N LEU A 221 -13.99 -12.86 -7.41
CA LEU A 221 -13.38 -14.15 -7.72
C LEU A 221 -14.19 -15.32 -7.18
N THR A 222 -14.16 -16.45 -7.89
CA THR A 222 -14.67 -17.74 -7.40
C THR A 222 -13.81 -18.27 -6.24
N ALA A 223 -14.33 -19.19 -5.42
CA ALA A 223 -13.57 -19.75 -4.30
C ALA A 223 -12.21 -20.35 -4.70
N THR A 224 -12.16 -21.02 -5.85
CA THR A 224 -10.92 -21.58 -6.41
C THR A 224 -9.93 -20.48 -6.80
N GLU A 225 -10.39 -19.43 -7.49
CA GLU A 225 -9.54 -18.29 -7.87
C GLU A 225 -9.06 -17.49 -6.66
N LYS A 226 -9.90 -17.34 -5.62
CA LYS A 226 -9.51 -16.72 -4.35
C LYS A 226 -8.38 -17.50 -3.68
N ALA A 227 -8.48 -18.83 -3.64
CA ALA A 227 -7.44 -19.68 -3.05
C ALA A 227 -6.13 -19.61 -3.85
N GLU A 228 -6.21 -19.62 -5.19
CA GLU A 228 -5.06 -19.46 -6.07
C GLU A 228 -4.37 -18.10 -5.84
N MET A 229 -5.15 -17.01 -5.83
CA MET A 229 -4.62 -15.67 -5.61
C MET A 229 -4.03 -15.50 -4.21
N ALA A 230 -4.67 -16.05 -3.16
CA ALA A 230 -4.09 -16.07 -1.81
C ALA A 230 -2.74 -16.81 -1.78
N GLY A 231 -2.61 -17.89 -2.56
CA GLY A 231 -1.35 -18.59 -2.77
C GLY A 231 -0.27 -17.68 -3.39
N PHE A 232 -0.61 -16.91 -4.42
CA PHE A 232 0.32 -15.96 -5.03
C PHE A 232 0.72 -14.82 -4.09
N VAL A 233 -0.22 -14.28 -3.31
CA VAL A 233 0.07 -13.23 -2.31
C VAL A 233 1.03 -13.76 -1.24
N ARG A 234 0.79 -14.97 -0.71
CA ARG A 234 1.70 -15.62 0.24
C ARG A 234 3.07 -15.88 -0.38
N ALA A 235 3.12 -16.43 -1.59
CA ALA A 235 4.37 -16.69 -2.28
C ALA A 235 5.16 -15.41 -2.58
N ALA A 236 4.49 -14.28 -2.84
CA ALA A 236 5.15 -12.99 -3.03
C ALA A 236 5.86 -12.54 -1.74
N ARG A 237 5.21 -12.70 -0.59
CA ARG A 237 5.83 -12.46 0.71
C ARG A 237 7.01 -13.41 0.96
N ASP A 238 6.79 -14.72 0.80
CA ASP A 238 7.79 -15.74 1.18
C ASP A 238 9.02 -15.76 0.26
N ARG A 239 8.83 -15.58 -1.05
CA ARG A 239 9.90 -15.71 -2.05
C ARG A 239 10.57 -14.38 -2.41
N HIS A 240 9.83 -13.28 -2.33
CA HIS A 240 10.33 -11.95 -2.70
C HIS A 240 10.50 -11.00 -1.51
N GLY A 241 10.18 -11.45 -0.29
CA GLY A 241 10.31 -10.64 0.93
C GLY A 241 9.39 -9.42 0.94
N VAL A 242 8.31 -9.45 0.16
CA VAL A 242 7.37 -8.33 0.04
C VAL A 242 6.55 -8.23 1.33
N THR A 243 6.48 -7.03 1.90
CA THR A 243 5.55 -6.73 2.99
C THR A 243 4.21 -6.33 2.41
N ILE A 244 3.11 -6.82 2.97
CA ILE A 244 1.79 -6.69 2.34
C ILE A 244 0.80 -6.07 3.33
N ILE A 245 0.05 -5.05 2.88
CA ILE A 245 -1.17 -4.60 3.55
C ILE A 245 -2.34 -5.04 2.71
N LEU A 246 -3.27 -5.78 3.32
CA LEU A 246 -4.42 -6.36 2.65
C LEU A 246 -5.71 -5.77 3.23
N ILE A 247 -6.49 -5.09 2.40
CA ILE A 247 -7.91 -4.84 2.69
C ILE A 247 -8.71 -5.93 2.00
N GLU A 248 -9.47 -6.67 2.78
CA GLU A 248 -10.40 -7.68 2.30
C GLU A 248 -11.67 -7.69 3.15
N HIS A 249 -12.77 -8.11 2.51
CA HIS A 249 -14.06 -8.29 3.19
C HIS A 249 -14.32 -9.76 3.55
N ASP A 250 -13.65 -10.68 2.85
CA ASP A 250 -13.77 -12.11 3.12
C ASP A 250 -12.95 -12.49 4.36
N ILE A 251 -13.65 -12.65 5.49
CA ILE A 251 -13.03 -13.00 6.78
C ILE A 251 -12.30 -14.34 6.70
N GLY A 252 -12.77 -15.29 5.89
CA GLY A 252 -12.08 -16.58 5.70
C GLY A 252 -10.69 -16.38 5.10
N VAL A 253 -10.61 -15.58 4.03
CA VAL A 253 -9.33 -15.24 3.38
C VAL A 253 -8.42 -14.48 4.34
N VAL A 254 -8.94 -13.45 5.02
CA VAL A 254 -8.16 -12.63 5.97
C VAL A 254 -7.53 -13.52 7.04
N MET A 255 -8.31 -14.40 7.64
CA MET A 255 -7.87 -15.24 8.74
C MET A 255 -6.86 -16.31 8.31
N GLY A 256 -6.94 -16.78 7.06
CA GLY A 256 -6.01 -17.76 6.51
C GLY A 256 -4.72 -17.18 5.96
N LEU A 257 -4.73 -15.91 5.51
CA LEU A 257 -3.62 -15.30 4.78
C LEU A 257 -2.76 -14.35 5.63
N SER A 258 -3.34 -13.72 6.65
CA SER A 258 -2.69 -12.63 7.39
C SER A 258 -1.90 -13.12 8.60
N ASP A 259 -0.75 -12.51 8.87
CA ASP A 259 0.02 -12.73 10.09
C ASP A 259 -0.58 -11.95 11.26
N ARG A 260 -1.04 -10.71 11.01
CA ARG A 260 -1.80 -9.91 11.97
C ARG A 260 -2.93 -9.15 11.28
N VAL A 261 -3.95 -8.81 12.06
CA VAL A 261 -5.16 -8.12 11.62
C VAL A 261 -5.37 -6.85 12.45
N ALA A 262 -5.64 -5.73 11.78
CA ALA A 262 -6.16 -4.51 12.37
C ALA A 262 -7.65 -4.39 12.04
N VAL A 263 -8.48 -4.06 13.02
CA VAL A 263 -9.90 -3.80 12.79
C VAL A 263 -10.19 -2.32 12.97
N LEU A 264 -10.76 -1.71 11.92
CA LEU A 264 -11.28 -0.37 11.95
C LEU A 264 -12.80 -0.39 12.13
N ASP A 265 -13.30 0.54 12.94
CA ASP A 265 -14.72 0.83 13.08
C ASP A 265 -14.93 2.33 13.30
N TYR A 266 -15.87 2.93 12.57
CA TYR A 266 -16.11 4.39 12.54
C TYR A 266 -14.83 5.26 12.53
N GLY A 267 -13.86 4.87 11.72
CA GLY A 267 -12.60 5.62 11.56
C GLY A 267 -11.59 5.45 12.69
N ARG A 268 -11.81 4.53 13.64
CA ARG A 268 -10.89 4.23 14.75
C ARG A 268 -10.43 2.78 14.68
N LYS A 269 -9.19 2.52 15.13
CA LYS A 269 -8.71 1.16 15.31
C LYS A 269 -9.27 0.59 16.62
N ILE A 270 -10.08 -0.46 16.53
CA ILE A 270 -10.73 -1.09 17.69
C ILE A 270 -10.02 -2.36 18.15
N ALA A 271 -9.28 -3.03 17.27
CA ALA A 271 -8.51 -4.22 17.59
C ALA A 271 -7.24 -4.32 16.73
N ASP A 272 -6.22 -4.98 17.29
CA ASP A 272 -4.91 -5.17 16.66
C ASP A 272 -4.24 -6.42 17.26
N GLY A 273 -4.16 -7.50 16.49
CA GLY A 273 -3.59 -8.76 16.97
C GLY A 273 -3.50 -9.83 15.89
N THR A 274 -3.24 -11.06 16.29
CA THR A 274 -3.30 -12.24 15.42
C THR A 274 -4.75 -12.51 14.96
N PRO A 275 -4.94 -13.26 13.85
CA PRO A 275 -6.27 -13.69 13.42
C PRO A 275 -7.12 -14.34 14.53
N ALA A 276 -6.49 -15.15 15.40
CA ALA A 276 -7.17 -15.82 16.50
C ALA A 276 -7.66 -14.85 17.58
N GLU A 277 -6.81 -13.90 17.98
CA GLU A 277 -7.16 -12.86 18.96
C GLU A 277 -8.28 -11.95 18.45
N VAL A 278 -8.16 -11.48 17.20
CA VAL A 278 -9.16 -10.60 16.58
C VAL A 278 -10.52 -11.29 16.42
N ARG A 279 -10.54 -12.58 16.09
CA ARG A 279 -11.79 -13.35 16.00
C ARG A 279 -12.51 -13.48 17.35
N ALA A 280 -11.75 -13.56 18.44
CA ALA A 280 -12.29 -13.70 19.78
C ALA A 280 -12.63 -12.35 20.44
N ASP A 281 -12.23 -11.23 19.84
CA ASP A 281 -12.39 -9.90 20.42
C ASP A 281 -13.88 -9.47 20.45
N PRO A 282 -14.47 -9.22 21.64
CA PRO A 282 -15.85 -8.79 21.76
C PRO A 282 -16.19 -7.48 21.05
N ALA A 283 -15.25 -6.54 20.93
CA ALA A 283 -15.46 -5.28 20.21
C ALA A 283 -15.59 -5.54 18.70
N VAL A 284 -14.78 -6.47 18.17
CA VAL A 284 -14.85 -6.89 16.76
C VAL A 284 -16.18 -7.58 16.50
N ILE A 285 -16.56 -8.53 17.36
CA ILE A 285 -17.84 -9.23 17.24
C ILE A 285 -19.02 -8.23 17.25
N ARG A 286 -19.03 -7.26 18.17
CA ARG A 286 -20.07 -6.22 18.22
C ARG A 286 -20.12 -5.36 16.96
N ALA A 287 -18.96 -4.94 16.43
CA ALA A 287 -18.91 -4.11 15.23
C ALA A 287 -19.51 -4.83 14.00
N TYR A 288 -19.29 -6.14 13.89
CA TYR A 288 -19.82 -6.95 12.78
C TYR A 288 -21.27 -7.45 13.00
N ILE A 289 -21.74 -7.59 14.24
CA ILE A 289 -23.13 -7.98 14.54
C ILE A 289 -24.08 -6.77 14.52
N GLY A 290 -23.68 -5.64 15.12
CA GLY A 290 -24.53 -4.44 15.21
C GLY A 290 -24.84 -3.78 13.85
N THR A 291 -24.08 -4.12 12.81
CA THR A 291 -24.35 -3.71 11.43
C THR A 291 -25.35 -4.62 10.72
N ALA A 292 -25.43 -5.91 11.08
CA ALA A 292 -26.39 -6.86 10.51
C ALA A 292 -27.84 -6.62 10.96
N GLU A 293 -28.03 -5.98 12.11
CA GLU A 293 -29.37 -5.57 12.60
C GLU A 293 -29.89 -4.29 11.92
N GLY A 294 -29.01 -3.50 11.29
CA GLY A 294 -29.37 -2.25 10.61
C GLY A 294 -29.84 -2.40 9.16
N GLU A 295 -29.55 -3.52 8.50
CA GLU A 295 -29.95 -3.76 7.09
C GLU A 295 -31.34 -4.43 6.95
N ASN A 296 -31.96 -4.88 8.05
CA ASN A 296 -33.28 -5.53 8.05
C ASN A 296 -34.40 -4.66 8.67
N GLY A 297 -34.16 -3.36 8.89
CA GLY A 297 -35.03 -2.50 9.70
C GLY A 297 -35.90 -1.48 8.96
N GLU A 298 -35.72 -1.26 7.65
CA GLU A 298 -36.49 -0.27 6.89
C GLU A 298 -37.29 -0.94 5.77
N ASP A 299 -38.32 -1.72 6.13
CA ASP A 299 -39.42 -2.00 5.18
C ASP A 299 -40.70 -2.46 5.88
N ILE A 300 -41.15 -1.75 6.93
CA ILE A 300 -42.56 -1.78 7.35
C ILE A 300 -42.95 -0.41 7.91
N ARG A 301 -43.56 0.44 7.07
CA ARG A 301 -44.78 1.22 7.37
C ARG A 301 -45.29 1.94 6.13
#